data_AF-A0A2G9RDG1-F1
#
_entry.id   AF-A0A2G9RDG1-F1
#
_cell.length_a   1.000
_cell.length_b   1.000
_cell.length_c   1.000
_cell.angle_alpha   90.00
_cell.angle_beta   90.00
_cell.angle_gamma   90.00
#
_symmetry.space_group_name_H-M   'P 1'
#
loop_
_entity.id
_entity.type
_entity.pdbx_description
1 polymer ?
#
loop_
_entity_poly.entity_id
_entity_poly.type
_entity_poly.pdbx_seq_one_letter_code
_entity_poly.pdbx_strand_id
1 'polypeptide(L)'
;MEMESSTSGQQCQNQSGPCSLVNPKTHSNSHRQQTRPSVGPFSHWKLQASLKTDLSKKGSVDKDIEEIVRHINLQDCYFTTSSCSGRIIIIDENSDLSIVQKENCSWLFVTHDLCSIDDVVTAVQKALGDAVLKFEPFVMHVQCRTLEDAQLLHSVAINSAFRNSGITVGKKGKIIMVS
;
A
#
# COMPACT_ATOMS: atom_id res chain seq x y z
N MET A 1 53.01 -32.46 -27.96
CA MET A 1 53.00 -31.81 -26.64
C MET A 1 51.55 -31.78 -26.20
N GLU A 2 51.04 -32.97 -25.90
CA GLU A 2 49.79 -33.18 -25.18
C GLU A 2 50.12 -33.14 -23.70
N MET A 3 49.24 -32.58 -22.88
CA MET A 3 48.80 -33.23 -21.65
C MET A 3 47.54 -32.56 -21.13
N GLU A 4 46.51 -33.39 -21.03
CA GLU A 4 45.27 -33.18 -20.29
C GLU A 4 45.53 -33.07 -18.78
N SER A 5 44.63 -32.39 -18.07
CA SER A 5 44.17 -32.80 -16.74
C SER A 5 42.94 -31.95 -16.39
N SER A 6 41.69 -32.39 -16.57
CA SER A 6 40.94 -33.34 -15.72
C SER A 6 41.11 -33.12 -14.22
N THR A 7 40.06 -32.66 -13.55
CA THR A 7 39.55 -33.24 -12.28
C THR A 7 38.25 -32.58 -11.79
N SER A 8 37.23 -33.45 -11.64
CA SER A 8 36.27 -33.54 -10.53
C SER A 8 35.60 -32.26 -9.99
N GLY A 9 34.28 -32.09 -10.03
CA GLY A 9 33.28 -33.06 -9.62
C GLY A 9 33.14 -33.09 -8.10
N GLN A 10 32.26 -32.26 -7.53
CA GLN A 10 31.64 -32.57 -6.24
C GLN A 10 30.33 -31.80 -6.02
N GLN A 11 29.24 -32.57 -6.04
CA GLN A 11 27.95 -32.24 -5.45
C GLN A 11 28.14 -31.93 -3.96
N CYS A 12 27.65 -30.78 -3.50
CA CYS A 12 27.31 -30.63 -2.09
C CYS A 12 25.89 -31.16 -1.88
N GLN A 13 25.86 -32.28 -1.17
CA GLN A 13 24.71 -33.08 -0.83
C GLN A 13 23.80 -32.36 0.16
N ASN A 14 22.50 -32.60 0.01
CA ASN A 14 21.50 -32.45 1.07
C ASN A 14 22.00 -33.09 2.36
N GLN A 15 21.98 -32.33 3.46
CA GLN A 15 21.94 -32.90 4.80
C GLN A 15 20.74 -32.34 5.54
N SER A 16 19.62 -33.03 5.35
CA SER A 16 18.52 -33.09 6.30
C SER A 16 19.04 -33.72 7.60
N GLY A 17 19.22 -32.90 8.64
CA GLY A 17 19.50 -33.42 9.98
C GLY A 17 18.29 -34.17 10.54
N PRO A 18 18.49 -35.26 11.31
CA PRO A 18 17.40 -36.02 11.90
C PRO A 18 16.82 -35.23 13.08
N CYS A 19 15.56 -34.78 12.96
CA CYS A 19 14.80 -34.34 14.12
C CYS A 19 14.34 -35.60 14.86
N SER A 20 15.06 -35.95 15.92
CA SER A 20 14.84 -37.17 16.71
C SER A 20 13.42 -37.23 17.27
N LEU A 21 12.75 -38.34 16.98
CA LEU A 21 11.52 -38.78 17.61
C LEU A 21 11.72 -38.88 19.13
N VAL A 22 10.99 -38.08 19.90
CA VAL A 22 10.81 -38.31 21.35
C VAL A 22 9.41 -38.88 21.55
N ASN A 23 9.38 -40.11 22.06
CA ASN A 23 8.17 -40.86 22.41
C ASN A 23 7.49 -40.32 23.69
N PRO A 24 6.19 -40.60 23.88
CA PRO A 24 5.34 -39.95 24.88
C PRO A 24 5.37 -40.66 26.24
N LYS A 25 5.26 -39.87 27.32
CA LYS A 25 4.79 -40.17 28.70
C LYS A 25 5.13 -38.92 29.52
N THR A 26 4.27 -38.31 30.34
CA THR A 26 3.25 -38.80 31.27
C THR A 26 2.28 -37.65 31.59
N HIS A 27 1.02 -37.99 31.89
CA HIS A 27 0.02 -37.05 32.38
C HIS A 27 0.45 -36.35 33.68
N SER A 28 0.57 -35.03 33.63
CA SER A 28 0.45 -34.16 34.79
C SER A 28 -0.55 -33.05 34.46
N ASN A 29 -1.66 -33.04 35.19
CA ASN A 29 -2.70 -32.01 35.13
C ASN A 29 -2.07 -30.65 35.48
N SER A 30 -1.80 -29.83 34.48
CA SER A 30 -1.75 -28.38 34.64
C SER A 30 -2.86 -27.80 33.77
N HIS A 31 -3.76 -27.06 34.40
CA HIS A 31 -4.66 -26.17 33.70
C HIS A 31 -3.81 -25.13 32.96
N ARG A 32 -3.36 -25.49 31.75
CA ARG A 32 -2.83 -24.55 30.79
C ARG A 32 -4.02 -23.74 30.32
N GLN A 33 -4.29 -22.62 30.99
CA GLN A 33 -5.12 -21.58 30.42
C GLN A 33 -4.52 -21.33 29.03
N GLN A 34 -5.24 -21.76 27.99
CA GLN A 34 -4.97 -21.32 26.63
C GLN A 34 -5.19 -19.81 26.65
N THR A 35 -4.10 -19.07 26.84
CA THR A 35 -4.11 -17.64 26.64
C THR A 35 -4.44 -17.44 25.17
N ARG A 36 -5.61 -16.87 24.89
CA ARG A 36 -5.94 -16.39 23.54
C ARG A 36 -4.75 -15.55 23.08
N PRO A 37 -4.21 -15.74 21.86
CA PRO A 37 -3.10 -14.91 21.40
C PRO A 37 -3.55 -13.46 21.51
N SER A 38 -2.84 -12.65 22.30
CA SER A 38 -3.14 -11.24 22.43
C SER A 38 -2.95 -10.62 21.06
N VAL A 39 -4.06 -10.27 20.41
CA VAL A 39 -4.04 -9.63 19.09
C VAL A 39 -3.28 -8.33 19.25
N GLY A 40 -2.07 -8.27 18.70
CA GLY A 40 -1.22 -7.09 18.78
C GLY A 40 -1.91 -5.86 18.15
N PRO A 41 -1.46 -4.64 18.48
CA PRO A 41 -2.11 -3.40 18.05
C PRO A 41 -2.25 -3.30 16.52
N PHE A 42 -1.26 -3.79 15.77
CA PHE A 42 -1.31 -3.81 14.30
C PHE A 42 -2.45 -4.68 13.75
N SER A 43 -2.60 -5.91 14.24
CA SER A 43 -3.65 -6.83 13.77
C SER A 43 -5.04 -6.26 14.04
N HIS A 44 -5.21 -5.55 15.17
CA HIS A 44 -6.45 -4.82 15.45
C HIS A 44 -6.67 -3.67 14.45
N TRP A 45 -5.65 -2.86 14.14
CA TRP A 45 -5.77 -1.79 13.15
C TRP A 45 -6.09 -2.31 11.75
N LYS A 46 -5.47 -3.41 11.34
CA LYS A 46 -5.71 -4.06 10.06
C LYS A 46 -7.17 -4.54 9.95
N LEU A 47 -7.67 -5.24 10.96
CA LEU A 47 -9.07 -5.66 11.00
C LEU A 47 -10.02 -4.46 10.89
N GLN A 48 -9.75 -3.39 11.64
CA GLN A 48 -10.55 -2.17 11.59
C GLN A 48 -10.50 -1.47 10.22
N ALA A 49 -9.37 -1.53 9.51
CA ALA A 49 -9.27 -0.99 8.15
C ALA A 49 -10.09 -1.82 7.15
N SER A 50 -10.06 -3.15 7.24
CA SER A 50 -10.83 -4.05 6.37
C SER A 50 -12.34 -3.97 6.56
N LEU A 51 -12.81 -3.53 7.73
CA LEU A 51 -14.23 -3.37 8.02
C LEU A 51 -14.80 -2.03 7.53
N LYS A 52 -13.94 -1.06 7.20
CA LYS A 52 -14.38 0.26 6.74
C LYS A 52 -14.63 0.25 5.24
N THR A 53 -15.72 0.87 4.84
CA THR A 53 -15.93 1.30 3.45
C THR A 53 -14.83 2.28 3.06
N ASP A 54 -14.45 2.27 1.79
CA ASP A 54 -13.45 3.20 1.25
C ASP A 54 -13.84 4.67 1.58
N LEU A 55 -12.86 5.42 2.08
CA LEU A 55 -13.07 6.77 2.63
C LEU A 55 -12.93 7.87 1.56
N SER A 56 -12.63 7.53 0.31
CA SER A 56 -12.59 8.51 -0.78
C SER A 56 -14.00 9.05 -1.06
N LYS A 57 -14.10 10.19 -1.75
CA LYS A 57 -15.39 10.72 -2.24
C LYS A 57 -16.15 9.71 -3.11
N LYS A 58 -15.44 8.78 -3.76
CA LYS A 58 -15.99 7.73 -4.63
C LYS A 58 -16.55 6.55 -3.84
N GLY A 59 -16.12 6.35 -2.59
CA GLY A 59 -16.60 5.27 -1.72
C GLY A 59 -16.24 3.86 -2.19
N SER A 60 -15.32 3.74 -3.16
CA SER A 60 -14.80 2.48 -3.68
C SER A 60 -13.35 2.64 -4.16
N VAL A 61 -12.61 1.53 -4.16
CA VAL A 61 -11.26 1.47 -4.71
C VAL A 61 -11.32 1.60 -6.23
N ASP A 62 -10.36 2.31 -6.83
CA ASP A 62 -10.27 2.42 -8.28
C ASP A 62 -9.93 1.07 -8.93
N LYS A 63 -10.67 0.72 -10.00
CA LYS A 63 -10.57 -0.57 -10.68
C LYS A 63 -9.13 -0.90 -11.11
N ASP A 64 -8.42 0.09 -11.63
CA ASP A 64 -7.05 -0.06 -12.14
C ASP A 64 -6.03 -0.48 -11.07
N ILE A 65 -6.35 -0.29 -9.79
CA ILE A 65 -5.46 -0.61 -8.66
C ILE A 65 -6.10 -1.60 -7.68
N GLU A 66 -7.28 -2.11 -7.99
CA GLU A 66 -8.00 -3.04 -7.11
C GLU A 66 -7.16 -4.29 -6.80
N GLU A 67 -6.49 -4.84 -7.82
CA GLU A 67 -5.68 -6.05 -7.66
C GLU A 67 -4.48 -5.81 -6.74
N ILE A 68 -3.76 -4.70 -6.90
CA ILE A 68 -2.59 -4.39 -6.06
C ILE A 68 -3.02 -4.06 -4.62
N VAL A 69 -4.12 -3.33 -4.43
CA VAL A 69 -4.71 -3.07 -3.10
C VAL A 69 -5.06 -4.39 -2.42
N ARG A 70 -5.74 -5.30 -3.13
CA ARG A 70 -6.08 -6.63 -2.61
C ARG A 70 -4.83 -7.42 -2.26
N HIS A 71 -3.83 -7.45 -3.15
CA HIS A 71 -2.59 -8.20 -2.92
C HIS A 71 -1.84 -7.72 -1.68
N ILE A 72 -1.70 -6.40 -1.50
CA ILE A 72 -1.07 -5.80 -0.31
C ILE A 72 -1.87 -6.16 0.95
N ASN A 73 -3.19 -6.06 0.91
CA ASN A 73 -4.06 -6.34 2.07
C ASN A 73 -4.07 -7.81 2.48
N LEU A 74 -3.72 -8.74 1.58
CA LEU A 74 -3.55 -10.15 1.92
C LEU A 74 -2.29 -10.43 2.75
N GLN A 75 -1.29 -9.56 2.73
CA GLN A 75 -0.03 -9.77 3.45
C GLN A 75 -0.14 -9.40 4.93
N ASP A 76 0.25 -10.28 5.85
CA ASP A 76 0.10 -10.07 7.30
C ASP A 76 0.80 -8.82 7.85
N CYS A 77 1.84 -8.33 7.17
CA CYS A 77 2.62 -7.15 7.57
C CYS A 77 2.11 -5.83 7.00
N TYR A 78 1.10 -5.83 6.13
CA TYR A 78 0.60 -4.64 5.45
C TYR A 78 -0.92 -4.49 5.51
N PHE A 79 -1.38 -3.24 5.43
CA PHE A 79 -2.71 -2.92 4.92
C PHE A 79 -2.76 -1.49 4.37
N THR A 80 -3.59 -1.28 3.34
CA THR A 80 -3.82 0.03 2.73
C THR A 80 -4.74 0.87 3.61
N THR A 81 -4.42 2.15 3.81
CA THR A 81 -5.31 3.11 4.51
C THR A 81 -6.05 4.03 3.55
N SER A 82 -5.47 4.29 2.38
CA SER A 82 -6.07 5.06 1.28
C SER A 82 -5.28 4.83 0.00
N SER A 83 -5.94 4.99 -1.15
CA SER A 83 -5.34 4.82 -2.48
C SER A 83 -6.10 5.61 -3.55
N CYS A 84 -5.42 5.94 -4.65
CA CYS A 84 -6.00 6.57 -5.84
C CYS A 84 -5.18 6.12 -7.06
N SER A 85 -5.83 5.68 -8.15
CA SER A 85 -5.14 5.26 -9.39
C SER A 85 -4.50 6.43 -10.14
N GLY A 86 -4.90 7.64 -9.79
CA GLY A 86 -4.56 8.87 -10.50
C GLY A 86 -5.85 9.51 -11.01
N ARG A 87 -5.86 10.83 -11.20
CA ARG A 87 -7.04 11.54 -11.65
C ARG A 87 -6.71 12.81 -12.41
N ILE A 88 -7.60 13.12 -13.35
CA ILE A 88 -7.66 14.43 -14.00
C ILE A 88 -8.72 15.24 -13.27
N ILE A 89 -8.39 16.49 -12.96
CA ILE A 89 -9.25 17.41 -12.23
C ILE A 89 -9.27 18.73 -12.97
N ILE A 90 -10.43 19.35 -13.07
CA ILE A 90 -10.57 20.77 -13.45
C ILE A 90 -11.18 21.50 -12.26
N ILE A 91 -10.49 22.53 -11.80
CA ILE A 91 -10.91 23.36 -10.68
C ILE A 91 -11.10 24.80 -11.16
N ASP A 92 -12.05 25.50 -10.55
CA ASP A 92 -12.18 26.95 -10.70
C ASP A 92 -11.30 27.63 -9.65
N GLU A 93 -10.30 28.40 -10.10
CA GLU A 93 -9.39 29.16 -9.24
C GLU A 93 -9.89 30.56 -8.89
N ASN A 94 -11.17 30.88 -9.12
CA ASN A 94 -11.77 32.12 -8.62
C ASN A 94 -11.90 32.10 -7.08
N SER A 95 -10.78 32.25 -6.39
CA SER A 95 -10.66 32.22 -4.93
C SER A 95 -10.07 33.53 -4.40
N ASP A 96 -10.81 34.63 -4.55
CA ASP A 96 -10.63 35.83 -3.70
C ASP A 96 -10.98 35.56 -2.22
N LEU A 97 -11.23 34.30 -1.81
CA LEU A 97 -11.79 33.94 -0.51
C LEU A 97 -10.99 32.94 0.35
N SER A 98 -9.78 32.49 -0.03
CA SER A 98 -8.99 31.69 0.93
C SER A 98 -7.50 31.56 0.63
N ILE A 99 -6.69 31.94 1.64
CA ILE A 99 -5.24 31.69 1.74
C ILE A 99 -4.91 30.18 1.79
N VAL A 100 -5.92 29.31 1.96
CA VAL A 100 -5.79 27.84 1.98
C VAL A 100 -6.66 27.22 0.88
N GLN A 101 -6.06 26.93 -0.27
CA GLN A 101 -6.70 26.47 -1.53
C GLN A 101 -7.47 25.13 -1.46
N LYS A 102 -7.51 24.42 -0.31
CA LYS A 102 -8.11 23.06 -0.24
C LYS A 102 -9.57 23.00 0.23
N GLU A 103 -10.06 23.99 0.98
CA GLU A 103 -11.40 23.90 1.60
C GLU A 103 -12.53 24.50 0.76
N ASN A 104 -12.23 25.43 -0.16
CA ASN A 104 -13.21 26.10 -1.03
C ASN A 104 -12.90 25.96 -2.53
N CYS A 105 -12.19 24.91 -2.92
CA CYS A 105 -11.90 24.67 -4.33
C CYS A 105 -13.16 24.17 -5.03
N SER A 106 -13.66 24.90 -6.03
CA SER A 106 -14.83 24.49 -6.81
C SER A 106 -14.39 23.48 -7.87
N TRP A 107 -14.83 22.23 -7.72
CA TRP A 107 -14.46 21.13 -8.61
C TRP A 107 -15.41 21.11 -9.80
N LEU A 108 -14.94 21.53 -10.97
CA LEU A 108 -15.72 21.58 -12.20
C LEU A 108 -15.81 20.20 -12.86
N PHE A 109 -14.77 19.38 -12.71
CA PHE A 109 -14.68 18.03 -13.26
C PHE A 109 -13.65 17.18 -12.52
N VAL A 110 -13.92 15.87 -12.41
CA VAL A 110 -13.00 14.84 -11.91
C VAL A 110 -13.24 13.56 -12.69
N THR A 111 -12.16 12.92 -13.11
CA THR A 111 -12.20 11.55 -13.62
C THR A 111 -10.96 10.78 -13.18
N HIS A 112 -11.14 9.47 -13.00
CA HIS A 112 -10.05 8.52 -12.79
C HIS A 112 -9.70 7.75 -14.09
N ASP A 113 -10.46 8.00 -15.15
CA ASP A 113 -10.30 7.42 -16.48
C ASP A 113 -9.83 8.49 -17.48
N LEU A 114 -9.51 8.07 -18.71
CA LEU A 114 -9.30 9.01 -19.82
C LEU A 114 -10.55 9.87 -20.04
N CYS A 115 -10.36 11.15 -20.35
CA CYS A 115 -11.44 12.06 -20.74
C CYS A 115 -11.30 12.52 -22.20
N SER A 116 -12.42 12.86 -22.80
CA SER A 116 -12.47 13.50 -24.13
C SER A 116 -12.22 15.01 -24.04
N ILE A 117 -11.94 15.64 -25.18
CA ILE A 117 -11.86 17.09 -25.28
C ILE A 117 -13.21 17.73 -24.92
N ASP A 118 -14.32 17.09 -25.31
CA ASP A 118 -15.67 17.60 -25.03
C ASP A 118 -15.97 17.63 -23.53
N ASP A 119 -15.49 16.65 -22.77
CA ASP A 119 -15.61 16.63 -21.30
C ASP A 119 -14.88 17.83 -20.69
N VAL A 120 -13.67 18.12 -21.17
CA VAL A 120 -12.84 19.25 -20.72
C VAL A 120 -13.51 20.57 -21.08
N VAL A 121 -13.97 20.74 -22.32
CA VAL A 121 -14.66 21.96 -22.77
C VAL A 121 -15.94 22.20 -21.96
N THR A 122 -16.74 21.16 -21.74
CA THR A 122 -17.96 21.22 -20.92
C THR A 122 -17.66 21.62 -19.47
N ALA A 123 -16.55 21.13 -18.91
CA ALA A 123 -16.13 21.50 -17.57
C ALA A 123 -15.69 22.97 -17.48
N VAL A 124 -14.88 23.43 -18.43
CA VAL A 124 -14.35 24.81 -18.48
C VAL A 124 -15.47 25.83 -18.67
N GLN A 125 -16.51 25.52 -19.44
CA GLN A 125 -17.69 26.39 -19.61
C GLN A 125 -18.45 26.68 -18.31
N LYS A 126 -18.23 25.88 -17.25
CA LYS A 126 -18.83 26.09 -15.92
C LYS A 126 -18.00 27.03 -15.03
N ALA A 127 -16.77 27.35 -15.44
CA ALA A 127 -15.88 28.20 -14.66
C ALA A 127 -16.39 29.64 -14.61
N LEU A 128 -16.31 30.24 -13.42
CA LEU A 128 -16.60 31.65 -13.18
C LEU A 128 -15.34 32.52 -13.27
N GLY A 129 -14.14 31.92 -13.11
CA GLY A 129 -12.85 32.56 -13.34
C GLY A 129 -11.89 31.64 -14.09
N ASP A 130 -10.63 31.61 -13.66
CA ASP A 130 -9.59 30.81 -14.30
C ASP A 130 -9.81 29.31 -13.99
N ALA A 131 -9.96 28.51 -15.04
CA ALA A 131 -10.05 27.07 -14.92
C ALA A 131 -8.63 26.45 -14.95
N VAL A 132 -8.30 25.67 -13.92
CA VAL A 132 -7.03 24.94 -13.85
C VAL A 132 -7.24 23.46 -14.07
N LEU A 133 -6.63 22.94 -15.14
CA LEU A 133 -6.51 21.52 -15.43
C LEU A 133 -5.29 20.96 -14.69
N LYS A 134 -5.52 19.96 -13.84
CA LYS A 134 -4.49 19.30 -13.05
C LYS A 134 -4.56 17.79 -13.22
N PHE A 135 -3.39 17.17 -13.32
CA PHE A 135 -3.23 15.72 -13.14
C PHE A 135 -2.65 15.45 -11.75
N GLU A 136 -3.31 14.59 -10.98
CA GLU A 136 -2.77 14.04 -9.75
C GLU A 136 -2.42 12.57 -10.01
N PRO A 137 -1.15 12.16 -9.81
CA PRO A 137 -0.72 10.81 -10.14
C PRO A 137 -1.29 9.78 -9.15
N PHE A 138 -1.03 8.50 -9.46
CA PHE A 138 -1.22 7.40 -8.52
C PHE A 138 -0.63 7.73 -7.14
N VAL A 139 -1.38 7.40 -6.09
CA VAL A 139 -0.90 7.49 -4.71
C VAL A 139 -1.46 6.35 -3.88
N MET A 140 -0.65 5.80 -2.98
CA MET A 140 -1.08 4.75 -2.06
C MET A 140 -0.43 4.91 -0.69
N HIS A 141 -1.23 4.82 0.37
CA HIS A 141 -0.76 4.82 1.74
C HIS A 141 -0.90 3.42 2.33
N VAL A 142 0.21 2.83 2.74
CA VAL A 142 0.28 1.49 3.29
C VAL A 142 0.81 1.54 4.71
N GLN A 143 -0.01 1.11 5.67
CA GLN A 143 0.42 0.89 7.05
C GLN A 143 1.25 -0.39 7.11
N CYS A 144 2.49 -0.24 7.56
CA CYS A 144 3.45 -1.34 7.75
C CYS A 144 3.50 -1.74 9.22
N ARG A 145 3.74 -3.03 9.48
CA ARG A 145 3.84 -3.59 10.84
C ARG A 145 5.14 -3.17 11.52
N THR A 146 6.27 -3.23 10.83
CA THR A 146 7.56 -2.76 11.33
C THR A 146 8.24 -1.77 10.38
N LEU A 147 9.38 -1.23 10.79
CA LEU A 147 10.18 -0.34 9.95
C LEU A 147 10.84 -1.13 8.81
N GLU A 148 11.28 -2.34 9.09
CA GLU A 148 11.86 -3.27 8.12
C GLU A 148 10.85 -3.63 7.03
N ASP A 149 9.60 -3.90 7.40
CA ASP A 149 8.50 -4.12 6.46
C ASP A 149 8.30 -2.90 5.54
N ALA A 150 8.39 -1.68 6.10
CA ALA A 150 8.26 -0.44 5.35
C ALA A 150 9.44 -0.19 4.40
N GLN A 151 10.67 -0.51 4.82
CA GLN A 151 11.87 -0.42 3.99
C GLN A 151 11.84 -1.40 2.81
N LEU A 152 11.33 -2.61 3.04
CA LEU A 152 11.13 -3.59 1.98
C LEU A 152 10.12 -3.08 0.96
N LEU A 153 8.96 -2.61 1.42
CA LEU A 153 7.91 -2.09 0.53
C LEU A 153 8.37 -0.83 -0.23
N HIS A 154 9.10 0.07 0.44
CA HIS A 154 9.72 1.23 -0.20
C HIS A 154 10.69 0.82 -1.31
N SER A 155 11.54 -0.18 -1.07
CA SER A 155 12.45 -0.70 -2.09
C SER A 155 11.70 -1.24 -3.31
N VAL A 156 10.61 -1.99 -3.09
CA VAL A 156 9.74 -2.47 -4.18
C VAL A 156 9.15 -1.31 -4.97
N ALA A 157 8.67 -0.26 -4.29
CA ALA A 157 8.07 0.89 -4.96
C ALA A 157 9.10 1.70 -5.77
N ILE A 158 10.29 1.96 -5.23
CA ILE A 158 11.38 2.60 -5.96
C ILE A 158 11.77 1.79 -7.20
N ASN A 159 11.87 0.47 -7.07
CA ASN A 159 12.18 -0.43 -8.19
C ASN A 159 11.03 -0.53 -9.21
N SER A 160 9.81 -0.17 -8.80
CA SER A 160 8.63 -0.04 -9.66
C SER A 160 8.43 1.39 -10.20
N ALA A 161 9.48 2.21 -10.16
CA ALA A 161 9.52 3.59 -10.64
C ALA A 161 8.70 4.64 -9.84
N PHE A 162 8.20 4.31 -8.65
CA PHE A 162 7.59 5.27 -7.74
C PHE A 162 8.67 6.06 -6.97
N ARG A 163 9.41 6.91 -7.68
CA ARG A 163 10.58 7.63 -7.14
C ARG A 163 10.26 8.59 -5.99
N ASN A 164 9.01 9.03 -5.89
CA ASN A 164 8.53 9.94 -4.85
C ASN A 164 7.98 9.19 -3.61
N SER A 165 8.26 7.89 -3.49
CA SER A 165 7.88 7.12 -2.31
C SER A 165 8.68 7.49 -1.07
N GLY A 166 8.03 7.46 0.09
CA GLY A 166 8.65 7.79 1.37
C GLY A 166 8.05 7.02 2.55
N ILE A 167 8.78 6.99 3.67
CA ILE A 167 8.35 6.37 4.92
C ILE A 167 8.11 7.47 5.96
N THR A 168 6.92 7.46 6.57
CA THR A 168 6.55 8.34 7.67
C THR A 168 6.34 7.55 8.94
N VAL A 169 6.99 7.96 10.03
CA VAL A 169 6.80 7.36 11.36
C VAL A 169 6.01 8.34 12.24
N GLY A 170 4.77 7.99 12.54
CA GLY A 170 3.88 8.78 13.37
C GLY A 170 4.16 8.62 14.87
N LYS A 171 3.72 9.61 15.67
CA LYS A 171 3.94 9.69 17.13
C LYS A 171 3.45 8.48 17.94
N LYS A 172 2.52 7.69 17.40
CA LYS A 172 1.98 6.46 18.03
C LYS A 172 2.62 5.17 17.49
N GLY A 173 3.80 5.27 16.87
CA GLY A 173 4.51 4.13 16.27
C GLY A 173 3.88 3.63 14.97
N LYS A 174 2.97 4.39 14.36
CA LYS A 174 2.38 4.04 13.06
C LYS A 174 3.38 4.35 11.95
N ILE A 175 3.80 3.33 11.23
CA ILE A 175 4.72 3.43 10.10
C ILE A 175 3.92 3.36 8.80
N ILE A 176 3.89 4.46 8.04
CA ILE A 176 3.21 4.55 6.76
C ILE A 176 4.25 4.63 5.65
N MET A 177 4.14 3.74 4.67
CA MET A 177 4.80 3.86 3.38
C MET A 177 3.84 4.59 2.44
N VAL A 178 4.33 5.64 1.79
CA VAL A 178 3.62 6.42 0.78
C VAL A 178 4.27 6.13 -0.56
N SER A 179 3.46 5.82 -1.56
CA SER A 179 3.86 5.68 -2.96
C SER A 179 3.33 6.82 -3.80
#